data_AF-A0A0J6F805-F1
#
_entry.id   AF-A0A0J6F805-F1
#
_cell.length_a   1.000
_cell.length_b   1.000
_cell.length_c   1.000
_cell.angle_alpha   90.00
_cell.angle_beta   90.00
_cell.angle_gamma   90.00
#
_symmetry.space_group_name_H-M   'P 1'
#
loop_
_entity.id
_entity.type
_entity.pdbx_description
1 polymer ?
#
loop_
_entity_poly.entity_id
_entity_poly.type
_entity_poly.pdbx_seq_one_letter_code
_entity_poly.pdbx_strand_id
1 'polypeptide(L)'
;MENSNAQIFKVKNAGIVLTTPFLPMFFYRLGYLADSRREFIDKEKQIRGIFLLQYLATYSLEVKDSELMLFKIMLNYPLSDPLPCNIELTSKETSLIDELLNSLKINWSKMKNVSNRGFQETFLRREGVLEDMSDYWNLKMEEKPYDVLLDSVPWSYSMVKYPFQEKLIRVNWRN
;
A
#
# COMPACT_ATOMS: atom_id res chain seq x y z
N MET A 1 -32.64 9.62 3.81
CA MET A 1 -31.33 9.79 3.15
C MET A 1 -30.31 9.65 4.25
N GLU A 2 -29.69 8.47 4.34
CA GLU A 2 -28.87 8.09 5.48
C GLU A 2 -27.62 8.97 5.56
N ASN A 3 -27.59 9.83 6.59
CA ASN A 3 -26.37 10.42 7.09
C ASN A 3 -25.52 9.30 7.71
N SER A 4 -24.80 8.54 6.90
CA SER A 4 -23.65 7.80 7.39
C SER A 4 -22.50 8.79 7.52
N ASN A 5 -22.17 9.19 8.75
CA ASN A 5 -20.87 9.80 9.05
C ASN A 5 -19.78 8.76 8.75
N ALA A 6 -19.42 8.59 7.48
CA ALA A 6 -18.31 7.76 7.06
C ALA A 6 -17.05 8.27 7.78
N GLN A 7 -16.29 7.39 8.41
CA GLN A 7 -15.03 7.79 9.00
C GLN A 7 -14.06 8.18 7.88
N ILE A 8 -13.44 9.35 8.02
CA ILE A 8 -12.55 9.92 7.01
C ILE A 8 -11.13 9.97 7.56
N PHE A 9 -10.20 9.39 6.81
CA PHE A 9 -8.78 9.37 7.13
C PHE A 9 -7.97 10.06 6.04
N LYS A 10 -7.08 10.97 6.43
CA LYS A 10 -6.10 11.56 5.50
C LYS A 10 -4.92 10.61 5.37
N VAL A 11 -4.48 10.36 4.15
CA VAL A 11 -3.37 9.45 3.84
C VAL A 11 -2.34 10.18 2.96
N LYS A 12 -1.05 9.89 3.17
CA LYS A 12 0.06 10.53 2.42
C LYS A 12 0.74 9.63 1.40
N ASN A 13 0.48 8.32 1.48
CA ASN A 13 1.11 7.28 0.68
C ASN A 13 0.06 6.47 -0.11
N ALA A 14 -1.02 7.13 -0.55
CA ALA A 14 -2.14 6.49 -1.24
C ALA A 14 -1.73 5.77 -2.53
N GLY A 15 -0.66 6.23 -3.17
CA GLY A 15 -0.14 5.63 -4.39
C GLY A 15 0.46 4.24 -4.22
N ILE A 16 0.64 3.76 -2.98
CA ILE A 16 1.02 2.38 -2.65
C ILE A 16 0.15 1.34 -3.37
N VAL A 17 -1.10 1.69 -3.71
CA VAL A 17 -2.04 0.83 -4.44
C VAL A 17 -1.51 0.36 -5.80
N LEU A 18 -0.55 1.07 -6.41
CA LEU A 18 0.12 0.62 -7.64
C LEU A 18 0.94 -0.65 -7.44
N THR A 19 1.35 -0.95 -6.20
CA THR A 19 2.14 -2.15 -5.86
C THR A 19 1.28 -3.39 -5.64
N THR A 20 -0.05 -3.23 -5.60
CA THR A 20 -1.04 -4.26 -5.25
C THR A 20 -0.80 -5.63 -5.87
N PRO A 21 -0.63 -5.80 -7.20
CA PRO A 21 -0.49 -7.14 -7.77
C PRO A 21 0.76 -7.88 -7.28
N PHE A 22 1.75 -7.16 -6.74
CA PHE A 22 3.01 -7.72 -6.26
C PHE A 22 2.99 -8.07 -4.77
N LEU A 23 2.12 -7.45 -3.96
CA LEU A 23 2.16 -7.55 -2.49
C LEU A 23 1.94 -8.98 -1.97
N PRO A 24 0.98 -9.79 -2.45
CA PRO A 24 0.82 -11.16 -1.95
C PRO A 24 2.07 -12.02 -2.15
N MET A 25 2.72 -11.93 -3.32
CA MET A 25 3.95 -12.67 -3.59
C MET A 25 5.12 -12.13 -2.78
N PHE A 26 5.21 -10.81 -2.60
CA PHE A 26 6.22 -10.17 -1.76
C PHE A 26 6.17 -10.69 -0.31
N PHE A 27 5.00 -10.68 0.33
CA PHE A 27 4.86 -11.20 1.69
C PHE A 27 5.05 -12.72 1.77
N TYR A 28 4.65 -13.47 0.75
CA TYR A 28 4.92 -14.90 0.70
C TYR A 28 6.43 -15.20 0.61
N ARG A 29 7.19 -14.51 -0.25
CA ARG A 29 8.67 -14.66 -0.35
C ARG A 29 9.40 -14.27 0.94
N LEU A 30 8.83 -13.35 1.71
CA LEU A 30 9.34 -13.00 3.04
C LEU A 30 9.09 -14.10 4.09
N GLY A 31 8.16 -15.02 3.82
CA GLY A 31 7.68 -16.01 4.79
C GLY A 31 6.67 -15.43 5.77
N TYR A 32 5.94 -14.38 5.38
CA TYR A 32 4.99 -13.67 6.26
C TYR A 32 3.56 -14.17 6.10
N LEU A 33 3.27 -14.84 4.99
CA LEU A 33 1.98 -15.48 4.74
C LEU A 33 2.07 -16.99 4.95
N ALA A 34 0.97 -17.59 5.39
CA ALA A 34 0.82 -19.04 5.40
C ALA A 34 0.91 -19.62 3.97
N ASP A 35 1.11 -20.93 3.85
CA ASP A 35 1.18 -21.60 2.55
C ASP A 35 -0.08 -21.41 1.70
N SER A 36 -1.23 -21.23 2.34
CA SER A 36 -2.50 -20.87 1.70
C SER A 36 -2.45 -19.52 0.97
N ARG A 37 -1.53 -18.62 1.38
CA ARG A 37 -1.41 -17.21 1.00
C ARG A 37 -2.66 -16.37 1.29
N ARG A 38 -3.51 -16.86 2.20
CA ARG A 38 -4.77 -16.21 2.58
C ARG A 38 -4.75 -15.49 3.91
N GLU A 39 -3.65 -15.61 4.65
CA GLU A 39 -3.49 -15.02 5.97
C GLU A 39 -2.00 -14.85 6.29
N PHE A 40 -1.71 -13.91 7.18
CA PHE A 40 -0.39 -13.77 7.79
C PHE A 40 -0.16 -14.91 8.79
N ILE A 41 1.09 -15.36 8.93
CA ILE A 41 1.42 -16.46 9.85
C ILE A 41 1.23 -16.10 11.33
N ASP A 42 1.36 -14.81 11.66
CA ASP A 42 1.13 -14.26 12.99
C ASP A 42 0.94 -12.73 12.91
N LYS A 43 0.53 -12.12 14.03
CA LYS A 43 0.36 -10.67 14.15
C LYS A 43 1.68 -9.90 14.02
N GLU A 44 2.80 -10.48 14.43
CA GLU A 44 4.11 -9.82 14.34
C GLU A 44 4.47 -9.57 12.87
N LYS A 45 4.30 -10.56 11.99
CA LYS A 45 4.57 -10.43 10.55
C LYS A 45 3.60 -9.49 9.86
N GLN A 46 2.36 -9.41 10.32
CA GLN A 46 1.40 -8.41 9.86
C GLN A 46 1.87 -6.99 10.23
N ILE A 47 2.28 -6.75 11.49
CA ILE A 47 2.87 -5.49 11.94
C ILE A 47 4.13 -5.14 11.14
N ARG A 48 5.06 -6.10 10.98
CA ARG A 48 6.25 -5.92 10.12
C ARG A 48 5.85 -5.51 8.71
N GLY A 49 4.83 -6.15 8.14
CA GLY A 49 4.28 -5.83 6.83
C GLY A 49 3.85 -4.37 6.70
N ILE A 50 3.22 -3.79 7.73
CA ILE A 50 2.81 -2.38 7.74
C ILE A 50 4.04 -1.47 7.58
N PHE A 51 5.10 -1.72 8.35
CA PHE A 51 6.35 -0.95 8.26
C PHE A 51 7.08 -1.17 6.94
N LEU A 52 6.99 -2.37 6.35
CA LEU A 52 7.52 -2.62 5.02
C LEU A 52 6.79 -1.84 3.95
N LEU A 53 5.46 -1.69 4.03
CA LEU A 53 4.70 -0.84 3.09
C LEU A 53 5.10 0.63 3.25
N GLN A 54 5.34 1.10 4.48
CA GLN A 54 5.85 2.43 4.74
C GLN A 54 7.24 2.66 4.13
N TYR A 55 8.16 1.71 4.32
CA TYR A 55 9.50 1.79 3.72
C TYR A 55 9.45 1.65 2.19
N LEU A 56 8.57 0.80 1.66
CA LEU A 56 8.31 0.68 0.23
C LEU A 56 7.80 2.00 -0.37
N ALA A 57 6.96 2.74 0.36
CA ALA A 57 6.45 4.03 -0.10
C ALA A 57 7.48 5.18 0.03
N THR A 58 8.37 5.15 1.02
CA THR A 58 9.11 6.36 1.43
C THR A 58 10.61 6.19 1.66
N TYR A 59 11.12 4.96 1.74
CA TYR A 59 12.44 4.63 2.31
C TYR A 59 12.71 5.21 3.71
N SER A 60 11.66 5.50 4.47
CA SER A 60 11.76 5.98 5.85
C SER A 60 10.82 5.21 6.77
N LEU A 61 11.28 4.93 7.98
CA LEU A 61 10.47 4.38 9.08
C LEU A 61 10.05 5.46 10.09
N GLU A 62 10.46 6.72 9.87
CA GLU A 62 10.03 7.85 10.69
C GLU A 62 8.60 8.22 10.31
N VAL A 63 7.64 7.71 11.09
CA VAL A 63 6.22 7.82 10.79
C VAL A 63 5.40 7.81 12.07
N LYS A 64 4.26 8.50 12.06
CA LYS A 64 3.26 8.41 13.13
C LYS A 64 2.28 7.27 12.82
N ASP A 65 1.76 6.60 13.85
CA ASP A 65 0.75 5.53 13.67
C ASP A 65 -0.46 6.00 12.85
N SER A 66 -0.88 7.26 13.03
CA SER A 66 -1.97 7.86 12.26
C SER A 66 -1.70 7.95 10.75
N GLU A 67 -0.44 7.91 10.32
CA GLU A 67 -0.03 7.93 8.92
C GLU A 67 0.01 6.51 8.31
N LEU A 68 -0.11 5.46 9.14
CA LEU A 68 -0.08 4.05 8.74
C LEU A 68 -1.47 3.42 8.59
N MET A 69 -2.54 4.19 8.74
CA MET A 69 -3.93 3.72 8.68
C MET A 69 -4.24 2.96 7.39
N LEU A 70 -3.79 3.47 6.24
CA LEU A 70 -3.97 2.79 4.95
C LEU A 70 -3.31 1.42 4.95
N PHE A 71 -2.11 1.29 5.50
CA PHE A 71 -1.38 0.02 5.52
C PHE A 71 -2.00 -0.97 6.51
N LYS A 72 -2.52 -0.51 7.67
CA LYS A 72 -3.34 -1.34 8.56
C LYS A 72 -4.53 -1.94 7.80
N ILE A 73 -5.26 -1.12 7.04
CA ILE A 73 -6.41 -1.56 6.23
C ILE A 73 -6.01 -2.51 5.11
N MET A 74 -4.93 -2.21 4.39
CA MET A 74 -4.41 -3.07 3.33
C MET A 74 -4.04 -4.45 3.85
N LEU A 75 -3.52 -4.55 5.06
CA LEU A 75 -3.09 -5.82 5.65
C LEU A 75 -4.13 -6.44 6.57
N ASN A 76 -5.33 -5.87 6.70
CA ASN A 76 -6.40 -6.34 7.60
C ASN A 76 -6.00 -6.35 9.09
N TYR A 77 -5.26 -5.34 9.53
CA TYR A 77 -4.86 -5.13 10.92
C TYR A 77 -5.85 -4.19 11.63
N PRO A 78 -6.27 -4.47 12.87
CA PRO A 78 -7.23 -3.62 13.59
C PRO A 78 -6.74 -2.18 13.73
N LEU A 79 -7.58 -1.20 13.38
CA LEU A 79 -7.22 0.23 13.44
C LEU A 79 -6.94 0.72 14.87
N SER A 80 -7.62 0.15 15.85
CA SER A 80 -7.47 0.45 17.27
C SER A 80 -6.22 -0.14 17.91
N ASP A 81 -5.64 -1.18 17.30
CA ASP A 81 -4.48 -1.85 17.88
C ASP A 81 -3.24 -0.97 17.67
N PRO A 82 -2.46 -0.72 18.74
CA PRO A 82 -1.27 0.10 18.64
C PRO A 82 -0.20 -0.60 17.80
N LEU A 83 0.66 0.19 17.18
CA LEU A 83 1.90 -0.27 16.54
C LEU A 83 3.10 0.06 17.44
N PRO A 84 4.18 -0.72 17.37
CA PRO A 84 5.42 -0.36 18.05
C PRO A 84 5.96 0.99 17.54
N CYS A 85 6.67 1.72 18.41
CA CYS A 85 7.21 3.04 18.05
C CYS A 85 8.32 2.98 17.00
N ASN A 86 9.03 1.85 16.90
CA ASN A 86 10.07 1.63 15.92
C ASN A 86 10.15 0.15 15.55
N ILE A 87 10.77 -0.11 14.40
CA ILE A 87 11.17 -1.44 14.00
C ILE A 87 12.45 -1.36 13.19
N GLU A 88 13.29 -2.38 13.28
CA GLU A 88 14.45 -2.53 12.41
C GLU A 88 14.12 -3.51 11.28
N LEU A 89 14.39 -3.08 10.05
CA LEU A 89 14.27 -3.93 8.88
C LEU A 89 15.57 -4.71 8.68
N THR A 90 15.41 -5.97 8.33
CA THR A 90 16.50 -6.86 7.94
C THR A 90 16.99 -6.52 6.53
N SER A 91 18.22 -6.89 6.21
CA SER A 91 18.78 -6.76 4.85
C SER A 91 17.96 -7.53 3.80
N LYS A 92 17.37 -8.68 4.18
CA LYS A 92 16.48 -9.46 3.31
C LYS A 92 15.25 -8.66 2.91
N GLU A 93 14.63 -7.98 3.88
CA GLU A 93 13.44 -7.16 3.65
C GLU A 93 13.72 -5.96 2.74
N THR A 94 14.78 -5.21 3.02
CA THR A 94 15.12 -4.04 2.20
C THR A 94 15.50 -4.43 0.77
N SER A 95 16.24 -5.53 0.61
CA SER A 95 16.59 -6.08 -0.72
C SER A 95 15.34 -6.50 -1.51
N LEU A 96 14.37 -7.14 -0.87
CA LEU A 96 13.12 -7.54 -1.52
C LEU A 96 12.24 -6.34 -1.90
N ILE A 97 12.31 -5.23 -1.15
CA ILE A 97 11.64 -3.98 -1.52
C ILE A 97 12.25 -3.40 -2.80
N ASP A 98 13.58 -3.41 -2.91
CA ASP A 98 14.26 -2.95 -4.12
C ASP A 98 13.95 -3.84 -5.33
N GLU A 99 13.92 -5.16 -5.14
CA GLU A 99 13.46 -6.11 -6.16
C GLU A 99 12.02 -5.83 -6.62
N LEU A 100 11.10 -5.56 -5.68
CA LEU A 100 9.71 -5.25 -5.98
C LEU A 100 9.60 -3.96 -6.80
N LEU A 101 10.25 -2.88 -6.36
CA LEU A 101 10.24 -1.60 -7.07
C LEU A 101 10.82 -1.73 -8.47
N ASN A 102 11.92 -2.48 -8.63
CA ASN A 102 12.50 -2.74 -9.95
C ASN A 102 11.55 -3.55 -10.84
N SER A 103 10.92 -4.60 -10.30
CA SER A 103 9.95 -5.43 -11.03
C SER A 103 8.73 -4.61 -11.48
N LEU A 104 8.22 -3.74 -10.61
CA LEU A 104 7.11 -2.84 -10.91
C LEU A 104 7.48 -1.90 -12.07
N LYS A 105 8.64 -1.25 -12.00
CA LYS A 105 9.12 -0.32 -13.05
C LYS A 105 9.43 -1.02 -14.37
N ILE A 106 9.91 -2.27 -14.35
CA ILE A 106 10.13 -3.05 -15.57
C ILE A 106 8.79 -3.37 -16.24
N ASN A 107 7.79 -3.78 -15.45
CA ASN A 107 6.47 -4.10 -15.96
C ASN A 107 5.72 -2.85 -16.44
N TRP A 108 5.91 -1.70 -15.80
CA TRP A 108 5.41 -0.41 -16.27
C TRP A 108 6.48 0.31 -17.10
N SER A 109 6.58 -0.02 -18.38
CA SER A 109 7.70 0.35 -19.26
C SER A 109 8.07 1.83 -19.31
N LYS A 110 7.13 2.75 -19.06
CA LYS A 110 7.38 4.20 -18.94
C LYS A 110 8.25 4.57 -17.74
N MET A 111 8.32 3.71 -16.72
CA MET A 111 9.04 3.92 -15.46
C MET A 111 10.39 3.21 -15.39
N LYS A 112 10.75 2.41 -16.40
CA LYS A 112 11.95 1.56 -16.39
C LYS A 112 13.26 2.30 -16.03
N ASN A 113 13.38 3.57 -16.44
CA ASN A 113 14.58 4.40 -16.25
C ASN A 113 14.45 5.35 -15.04
N VAL A 114 13.33 5.33 -14.33
CA VAL A 114 13.11 6.16 -13.15
C VAL A 114 13.81 5.48 -11.96
N SER A 115 14.51 6.27 -11.14
CA SER A 115 15.11 5.75 -9.89
C SER A 115 14.01 5.28 -8.92
N ASN A 116 14.33 4.37 -8.01
CA ASN A 116 13.35 3.93 -7.00
C ASN A 116 12.80 5.09 -6.19
N ARG A 117 13.69 6.00 -5.76
CA ARG A 117 13.32 7.23 -5.04
C ARG A 117 12.42 8.14 -5.87
N GLY A 118 12.77 8.39 -7.13
CA GLY A 118 11.95 9.21 -8.02
C GLY A 118 10.57 8.59 -8.25
N PHE A 119 10.49 7.26 -8.36
CA PHE A 119 9.24 6.53 -8.48
C PHE A 119 8.39 6.65 -7.21
N GLN A 120 8.97 6.45 -6.04
CA GLN A 120 8.30 6.63 -4.74
C GLN A 120 7.75 8.05 -4.59
N GLU A 121 8.58 9.07 -4.79
CA GLU A 121 8.20 10.48 -4.65
C GLU A 121 7.11 10.90 -5.64
N THR A 122 7.15 10.39 -6.87
CA THR A 122 6.19 10.75 -7.92
C THR A 122 4.88 9.99 -7.80
N PHE A 123 4.93 8.69 -7.51
CA PHE A 123 3.78 7.79 -7.66
C PHE A 123 3.32 7.11 -6.38
N LEU A 124 4.18 6.87 -5.39
CA LEU A 124 3.74 6.20 -4.15
C LEU A 124 3.35 7.20 -3.05
N ARG A 125 4.09 8.31 -2.94
CA ARG A 125 3.89 9.39 -1.95
C ARG A 125 2.84 10.39 -2.43
N ARG A 126 1.61 9.89 -2.52
CA ARG A 126 0.44 10.65 -2.99
C ARG A 126 -0.56 10.86 -1.88
N GLU A 127 -0.99 12.10 -1.74
CA GLU A 127 -2.03 12.46 -0.81
C GLU A 127 -3.38 11.96 -1.29
N GLY A 128 -4.21 11.59 -0.31
CA GLY A 128 -5.54 11.12 -0.56
C GLY A 128 -6.38 11.12 0.71
N VAL A 129 -7.64 10.75 0.51
CA VAL A 129 -8.65 10.64 1.55
C VAL A 129 -9.27 9.26 1.46
N LEU A 130 -9.27 8.55 2.56
CA LEU A 130 -9.87 7.23 2.70
C LEU A 130 -11.17 7.34 3.49
N GLU A 131 -12.27 6.89 2.92
CA GLU A 131 -13.60 6.93 3.53
C GLU A 131 -14.07 5.50 3.81
N ASP A 132 -14.50 5.24 5.05
CA ASP A 132 -15.10 3.96 5.44
C ASP A 132 -16.56 3.91 4.97
N MET A 133 -16.82 3.13 3.91
CA MET A 133 -18.19 2.84 3.47
C MET A 133 -18.64 1.50 4.08
N SER A 134 -19.93 1.18 3.98
CA SER A 134 -20.50 -0.06 4.49
C SER A 134 -19.71 -1.30 4.04
N ASP A 135 -19.52 -1.43 2.72
CA ASP A 135 -19.02 -2.67 2.10
C ASP A 135 -17.60 -2.55 1.54
N TYR A 136 -17.04 -1.34 1.50
CA TYR A 136 -15.74 -1.07 0.92
C TYR A 136 -15.06 0.17 1.52
N TRP A 137 -13.77 0.29 1.29
CA TRP A 137 -13.01 1.51 1.54
C TRP A 137 -12.93 2.34 0.27
N ASN A 138 -13.27 3.62 0.34
CA ASN A 138 -13.20 4.51 -0.82
C ASN A 138 -11.95 5.40 -0.71
N LEU A 139 -10.93 5.14 -1.52
CA LEU A 139 -9.70 5.92 -1.57
C LEU A 139 -9.77 6.94 -2.70
N LYS A 140 -9.90 8.23 -2.37
CA LYS A 140 -9.83 9.35 -3.31
C LYS A 140 -8.45 9.96 -3.28
N MET A 141 -7.83 10.16 -4.44
CA MET A 141 -6.48 10.72 -4.54
C MET A 141 -6.50 12.13 -5.10
N GLU A 142 -5.54 12.95 -4.70
CA GLU A 142 -5.32 14.25 -5.34
C GLU A 142 -4.64 14.04 -6.71
N GLU A 143 -5.25 14.57 -7.77
CA GLU A 143 -4.71 14.50 -9.12
C GLU A 143 -3.57 15.49 -9.36
N LYS A 144 -2.57 15.07 -10.14
CA LYS A 144 -1.46 15.91 -10.60
C LYS A 144 -1.27 15.78 -12.11
N PRO A 145 -0.67 16.78 -12.80
CA PRO A 145 -0.55 16.76 -14.25
C PRO A 145 0.12 15.51 -14.84
N TYR A 146 1.09 14.94 -14.13
CA TYR A 146 1.82 13.74 -14.56
C TYR A 146 1.06 12.43 -14.34
N ASP A 147 -0.13 12.47 -13.74
CA ASP A 147 -0.98 11.29 -13.57
C ASP A 147 -1.47 10.72 -14.91
N VAL A 148 -1.35 11.47 -16.01
CA VAL A 148 -1.57 10.93 -17.37
C VAL A 148 -0.71 9.70 -17.67
N LEU A 149 0.43 9.55 -16.98
CA LEU A 149 1.26 8.36 -17.11
C LEU A 149 0.58 7.10 -16.56
N LEU A 150 -0.36 7.23 -15.61
CA LEU A 150 -1.08 6.11 -15.02
C LEU A 150 -1.95 5.37 -16.04
N ASP A 151 -2.37 6.04 -17.12
CA ASP A 151 -3.12 5.44 -18.24
C ASP A 151 -2.30 4.35 -18.97
N SER A 152 -0.98 4.31 -18.74
CA SER A 152 -0.07 3.30 -19.28
C SER A 152 0.30 2.17 -18.32
N VAL A 153 -0.29 2.14 -17.11
CA VAL A 153 -0.08 1.05 -16.15
C VAL A 153 -0.77 -0.21 -16.69
N PRO A 154 -0.05 -1.33 -16.88
CA PRO A 154 -0.61 -2.52 -17.55
C PRO A 154 -1.43 -3.44 -16.63
N TRP A 155 -1.74 -3.02 -15.40
CA TRP A 155 -2.53 -3.79 -14.44
C TRP A 155 -3.59 -2.90 -13.77
N SER A 156 -4.62 -3.55 -13.22
CA SER A 156 -5.63 -2.85 -12.43
C SER A 156 -5.09 -2.48 -11.05
N TYR A 157 -5.31 -1.23 -10.66
CA TYR A 157 -5.11 -0.72 -9.30
C TYR A 157 -6.37 -0.03 -8.76
N SER A 158 -7.46 0.00 -9.53
CA SER A 158 -8.72 0.68 -9.17
C SER A 158 -9.57 -0.10 -8.16
N MET A 159 -9.36 -1.41 -8.07
CA MET A 159 -10.02 -2.32 -7.12
C MET A 159 -8.96 -3.20 -6.46
N VAL A 160 -8.66 -2.91 -5.19
CA VAL A 160 -7.66 -3.64 -4.41
C VAL A 160 -8.38 -4.55 -3.42
N LYS A 161 -8.19 -5.86 -3.56
CA LYS A 161 -8.67 -6.85 -2.60
C LYS A 161 -7.67 -8.00 -2.51
N TYR A 162 -6.94 -8.07 -1.41
CA TYR A 162 -6.10 -9.22 -1.11
C TYR A 162 -6.90 -10.36 -0.48
N PRO A 163 -6.43 -11.61 -0.57
CA PRO A 163 -7.11 -12.76 0.04
C PRO A 163 -7.31 -12.66 1.56
N PHE A 164 -6.47 -11.88 2.25
CA PHE A 164 -6.52 -11.66 3.70
C PHE A 164 -7.30 -10.40 4.12
N GLN A 165 -7.92 -9.66 3.20
CA GLN A 165 -8.71 -8.47 3.52
C GLN A 165 -10.20 -8.77 3.64
N GLU A 166 -10.85 -8.12 4.61
CA GLU A 166 -12.31 -8.14 4.76
C GLU A 166 -13.00 -7.29 3.66
N LYS A 167 -12.70 -5.99 3.65
CA LYS A 167 -13.25 -5.02 2.70
C LYS A 167 -12.30 -4.76 1.54
N LEU A 168 -12.84 -4.60 0.33
CA LEU A 168 -12.06 -4.12 -0.81
C LEU A 168 -11.78 -2.62 -0.67
N ILE A 169 -10.72 -2.14 -1.31
CA ILE A 169 -10.43 -0.71 -1.47
C ILE A 169 -10.73 -0.33 -2.92
N ARG A 170 -11.67 0.59 -3.12
CA ARG A 170 -11.95 1.22 -4.41
C ARG A 170 -11.12 2.48 -4.52
N VAL A 171 -10.29 2.55 -5.54
CA VAL A 171 -9.38 3.69 -5.78
C VAL A 171 -9.96 4.58 -6.87
N ASN A 172 -10.19 5.85 -6.52
CA ASN A 172 -10.54 6.92 -7.44
C ASN A 172 -9.31 7.83 -7.56
N TRP A 173 -8.58 7.66 -8.67
CA TRP A 173 -7.39 8.46 -8.96
C TRP A 173 -7.57 9.26 -10.25
N ARG A 174 -8.13 8.66 -11.30
CA ARG A 174 -8.39 9.34 -12.59
C ARG A 174 -9.81 9.08 -13.10
N ASN A 175 -10.76 8.92 -12.16
CA ASN A 175 -12.17 8.58 -12.44
C ASN A 175 -13.09 9.75 -12.16
#